data_AF-A0A5C7EWZ2-F1
#
_entry.id   AF-A0A5C7EWZ2-F1
#
_cell.length_a   1.000
_cell.length_b   1.000
_cell.length_c   1.000
_cell.angle_alpha   90.00
_cell.angle_beta   90.00
_cell.angle_gamma   90.00
#
_symmetry.space_group_name_H-M   'P 1'
#
loop_
_entity.id
_entity.type
_entity.pdbx_description
1 polymer ?
#
loop_
_entity_poly.entity_id
_entity_poly.type
_entity_poly.pdbx_seq_one_letter_code
_entity_poly.pdbx_strand_id
1 'polypeptide(L)' 'MKKIIVISLTVILNWQGSSISKSEVYLCDSSGGKKYHYTKSCRGLSNCKHEIIKVSIQKAQNMGKTLCGWE' A
#
# COMPACT_ATOMS: atom_id res chain seq x y z
N MET A 1 -38.31 37.84 -13.62
CA MET A 1 -37.31 37.19 -14.51
C MET A 1 -35.93 37.70 -14.10
N LYS A 2 -35.02 36.81 -13.66
CA LYS A 2 -33.62 37.04 -13.17
C LYS A 2 -33.25 36.24 -11.91
N LYS A 3 -33.93 35.12 -11.62
CA LYS A 3 -33.45 34.14 -10.61
C LYS A 3 -32.96 32.83 -11.23
N ILE A 4 -32.72 32.81 -12.55
CA ILE A 4 -32.34 31.61 -13.31
C ILE A 4 -30.81 31.53 -13.54
N ILE A 5 -30.03 32.54 -13.15
CA ILE A 5 -28.57 32.60 -13.39
C ILE A 5 -27.79 32.31 -12.09
N VAL A 6 -28.13 31.25 -11.34
CA VAL A 6 -27.33 30.86 -10.15
C VAL A 6 -27.02 29.36 -10.11
N ILE A 7 -27.44 28.56 -11.09
CA ILE A 7 -27.32 27.09 -11.01
C ILE A 7 -26.17 26.53 -11.87
N SER A 8 -25.42 27.36 -12.61
CA SER A 8 -24.52 26.85 -13.67
C SER A 8 -23.01 26.88 -13.39
N LEU A 9 -22.52 27.15 -12.16
CA LEU A 9 -21.06 27.21 -11.92
C LEU A 9 -20.57 26.60 -10.60
N THR A 10 -21.32 25.68 -10.03
CA THR A 10 -20.82 24.84 -8.93
C THR A 10 -20.97 23.37 -9.30
N VAL A 11 -20.47 23.00 -10.48
CA VAL A 11 -19.95 21.63 -10.66
C VAL A 11 -18.67 21.59 -9.84
N ILE A 12 -18.88 21.44 -8.53
CA ILE A 12 -17.86 21.20 -7.54
C ILE A 12 -17.10 19.99 -8.06
N LEU A 13 -15.82 20.22 -8.34
CA LEU A 13 -14.79 19.21 -8.57
C LEU A 13 -14.77 18.27 -7.36
N ASN A 14 -15.75 17.37 -7.28
CA ASN A 14 -15.75 16.26 -6.35
C ASN A 14 -14.83 15.19 -6.93
N TRP A 15 -13.54 15.55 -7.01
CA TRP A 15 -12.46 14.59 -7.20
C TRP A 15 -12.40 13.79 -5.90
N GLN A 16 -13.15 12.70 -5.86
CA GLN A 16 -13.07 11.73 -4.78
C GLN A 16 -11.69 11.11 -4.85
N GLY A 17 -10.76 11.63 -4.05
CA GLY A 17 -9.44 11.05 -3.87
C GLY A 17 -9.61 9.61 -3.42
N SER A 18 -9.23 8.66 -4.28
CA SER A 18 -9.28 7.23 -3.96
C SER A 18 -8.52 6.99 -2.66
N SER A 19 -9.22 6.50 -1.64
CA SER A 19 -8.59 5.91 -0.47
C SER A 19 -7.80 4.69 -0.95
N ILE A 20 -6.51 4.86 -1.21
CA ILE A 20 -5.63 3.72 -1.42
C ILE A 20 -5.63 2.98 -0.09
N SER A 21 -6.43 1.92 0.04
CA SER A 21 -6.23 0.92 1.08
C SER A 21 -4.89 0.25 0.79
N LYS A 22 -3.81 0.91 1.19
CA LYS A 22 -2.45 0.39 1.06
C LYS A 22 -2.40 -0.80 2.00
N SER A 23 -2.69 -1.99 1.49
CA SER A 23 -2.44 -3.23 2.24
C SER A 23 -1.00 -3.19 2.69
N GLU A 24 -0.80 -3.12 4.00
CA GLU A 24 0.52 -3.07 4.57
C GLU A 24 1.08 -4.50 4.67
N VAL A 25 2.35 -4.64 4.37
CA VAL A 25 3.09 -5.90 4.36
C VAL A 25 4.39 -5.74 5.14
N TYR A 26 4.96 -6.85 5.55
CA TYR A 26 6.21 -6.93 6.28
C TYR A 26 7.35 -7.35 5.36
N LEU A 27 8.51 -6.71 5.54
CA LEU A 27 9.76 -7.03 4.87
C LEU A 27 10.84 -7.29 5.93
N CYS A 28 11.71 -8.25 5.66
CA CYS A 28 13.00 -8.34 6.35
C CYS A 28 13.96 -7.30 5.73
N ASP A 29 14.43 -6.33 6.50
CA ASP A 29 15.31 -5.24 6.04
C ASP A 29 16.77 -5.73 5.92
N SER A 30 16.94 -6.75 5.08
CA SER A 30 18.24 -7.30 4.70
C SER A 30 18.42 -7.13 3.21
N SER A 31 19.66 -6.96 2.76
CA SER A 31 20.00 -6.89 1.33
C SER A 31 19.55 -8.15 0.56
N GLY A 32 19.48 -9.30 1.23
CA GLY A 32 19.04 -10.57 0.66
C GLY A 32 17.53 -10.81 0.66
N GLY A 33 16.72 -9.96 1.30
CA GLY A 33 15.28 -10.14 1.38
C GLY A 33 14.61 -10.00 0.01
N LYS A 34 14.06 -11.08 -0.56
CA LYS A 34 13.38 -11.06 -1.88
C LYS A 34 11.85 -11.09 -1.78
N LYS A 35 11.33 -11.28 -0.57
CA LYS A 35 9.92 -11.59 -0.32
C LYS A 35 9.26 -10.57 0.59
N TYR A 36 7.96 -10.36 0.40
CA TYR A 36 7.09 -9.66 1.35
C TYR A 36 6.07 -10.61 1.96
N HIS A 37 5.54 -10.21 3.12
CA HIS A 37 4.76 -11.06 4.02
C HIS A 37 3.52 -10.33 4.51
N TYR A 38 2.35 -10.98 4.62
CA TYR A 38 1.15 -10.34 5.16
C TYR A 38 1.16 -10.30 6.69
N THR A 39 1.84 -11.25 7.33
CA THR A 39 1.98 -11.34 8.78
C THR A 39 3.45 -11.32 9.23
N LYS A 40 3.72 -10.71 10.39
CA LYS A 40 5.04 -10.77 11.05
C LYS A 40 5.42 -12.19 11.47
N SER A 41 4.43 -13.06 11.69
CA SER A 41 4.63 -14.44 12.13
C SER A 41 4.82 -15.43 10.99
N CYS A 42 4.99 -14.96 9.76
CA CYS A 42 5.17 -15.85 8.62
C CYS A 42 6.40 -16.75 8.82
N ARG A 43 6.26 -18.03 8.51
CA ARG A 43 7.37 -18.99 8.55
C ARG A 43 8.58 -18.51 7.73
N GLY A 44 8.34 -17.80 6.62
CA GLY A 44 9.40 -17.21 5.80
C GLY A 44 10.20 -16.08 6.48
N LEU A 45 9.66 -15.46 7.54
CA LEU A 45 10.34 -14.43 8.33
C LEU A 45 11.10 -15.00 9.54
N SER A 46 10.94 -16.28 9.89
CA SER A 46 11.50 -16.86 11.13
C SER A 46 13.03 -16.77 11.22
N ASN A 47 13.70 -16.71 10.07
CA ASN A 47 15.17 -16.65 9.97
C ASN A 47 15.69 -15.23 9.68
N CYS A 48 14.82 -14.22 9.67
CA CYS A 48 15.25 -12.83 9.50
C CYS A 48 16.09 -12.39 10.70
N LYS A 49 17.37 -12.07 10.46
CA LYS A 49 18.30 -11.55 11.49
C LYS A 49 18.34 -10.03 11.54
N HIS A 50 17.54 -9.36 10.73
CA HIS A 50 17.49 -7.91 10.58
C HIS A 50 16.13 -7.40 11.08
N GLU A 51 15.95 -6.08 11.04
CA GLU A 51 14.67 -5.48 11.39
C GLU A 51 13.56 -5.94 10.45
N ILE A 52 12.37 -6.18 11.01
CA ILE A 52 11.16 -6.44 10.22
C ILE A 52 10.40 -5.12 10.10
N ILE A 53 10.48 -4.49 8.93
CA ILE A 53 9.83 -3.22 8.63
C ILE A 53 8.44 -3.44 8.02
N LYS A 54 7.54 -2.49 8.24
CA LYS A 54 6.21 -2.47 7.64
C LYS A 54 6.16 -1.45 6.50
N VAL A 55 5.69 -1.86 5.34
CA VAL A 55 5.60 -1.01 4.14
C VAL A 55 4.28 -1.27 3.41
N SER A 56 3.91 -0.41 2.46
CA SER A 56 2.79 -0.73 1.57
C SER A 56 3.15 -1.86 0.60
N ILE A 57 2.17 -2.66 0.21
CA ILE A 57 2.33 -3.70 -0.81
C ILE A 57 2.90 -3.13 -2.12
N GLN A 58 2.44 -1.94 -2.53
CA GLN A 58 2.93 -1.25 -3.72
C GLN A 58 4.42 -0.91 -3.59
N LYS A 59 4.87 -0.43 -2.41
CA LYS A 59 6.29 -0.16 -2.18
C LYS A 59 7.11 -1.45 -2.27
N ALA A 60 6.64 -2.54 -1.66
CA ALA A 60 7.33 -3.83 -1.74
C ALA A 60 7.45 -4.35 -3.18
N GLN A 61 6.37 -4.26 -3.98
CA GLN A 61 6.37 -4.63 -5.39
C GLN A 61 7.29 -3.74 -6.23
N ASN A 62 7.28 -2.42 -6.01
CA ASN A 62 8.18 -1.48 -6.67
C ASN A 62 9.67 -1.74 -6.32
N MET A 63 9.95 -2.29 -5.14
CA MET A 63 11.28 -2.75 -4.74
C MET A 63 11.65 -4.12 -5.33
N GLY A 64 10.83 -4.69 -6.23
CA GLY A 64 11.03 -5.99 -6.84
C GLY A 64 10.81 -7.18 -5.90
N LYS A 65 10.16 -6.96 -4.74
CA LYS A 65 9.83 -8.05 -3.81
C LYS A 65 8.60 -8.80 -4.31
N THR A 66 8.57 -10.11 -4.07
CA THR A 66 7.44 -10.98 -4.45
C THR A 66 6.78 -11.60 -3.21
N LEU A 67 5.57 -12.13 -3.33
CA LEU A 67 4.91 -12.79 -2.19
C LEU A 67 5.74 -14.01 -1.72
N CYS A 68 5.85 -14.19 -0.41
CA CYS A 68 6.42 -15.39 0.18
C CYS A 68 5.50 -16.59 -0.08
N GLY A 69 6.05 -17.74 -0.49
CA GLY A 69 5.25 -18.93 -0.81
C GLY A 69 4.68 -19.68 0.40
N TRP A 70 4.96 -19.21 1.62
CA TRP A 70 4.41 -19.75 2.88
C TRP A 70 3.21 -18.96 3.38
N GLU A 71 2.85 -17.88 2.69
CA GLU A 71 1.66 -17.07 3.00
C GLU A 71 0.39 -17.75 2.48
#